data_AF-A0A9D4VFK5-F1
#
_entry.id   AF-A0A9D4VFK5-F1
#
_cell.length_a   1.000
_cell.length_b   1.000
_cell.length_c   1.000
_cell.angle_alpha   90.00
_cell.angle_beta   90.00
_cell.angle_gamma   90.00
#
_symmetry.space_group_name_H-M   'P 1'
#
loop_
_entity.id
_entity.type
_entity.pdbx_description
1 polymer ?
#
loop_
_entity_poly.entity_id
_entity_poly.type
_entity_poly.pdbx_seq_one_letter_code
_entity_poly.pdbx_strand_id
1 'polypeptide(L)'
;MATWVVGVVVLLLLASVGTIWWAVHAWWWDVKYRVKSRRRRLPPGSMGWPLLGESLHLVFRLHSSSSSIKPAPFFDQRQARFGPIFKSHLFGEPVVVLTSSSINTFVLQKEGVLFKSAYPASFVGMMGKFSLMTAHGPVHARLRRQIMRIIGSASLPHYVSEIEENILARLSTWENAPSIFLHKEACMMSFDLVVKRLIGLSTKDDKVQLMMQHFNNFIVALISLPINIPGTSFNVGLKEANTFAIGFPYYLSMIMVVGLCLATCTQDQLIYPIVSTSLSII
;
A
#
# COMPACT_ATOMS: atom_id res chain seq x y z
N MET A 1 -12.41 -53.78 -14.14
CA MET A 1 -13.17 -52.51 -14.12
C MET A 1 -13.58 -52.03 -12.71
N ALA A 2 -13.28 -52.72 -11.60
CA ALA A 2 -13.73 -52.30 -10.27
C ALA A 2 -12.75 -51.39 -9.50
N THR A 3 -11.46 -51.38 -9.83
CA THR A 3 -10.42 -50.68 -9.06
C THR A 3 -10.43 -49.16 -9.23
N TRP A 4 -10.73 -48.65 -10.43
CA TRP A 4 -10.84 -47.20 -10.67
C TRP A 4 -12.08 -46.59 -10.00
N VAL A 5 -13.18 -47.35 -9.88
CA VAL A 5 -14.41 -46.91 -9.20
C VAL A 5 -14.13 -46.70 -7.70
N VAL A 6 -13.42 -47.63 -7.07
CA VAL A 6 -13.01 -47.48 -5.66
C VAL A 6 -12.11 -46.26 -5.48
N GLY A 7 -11.16 -46.02 -6.40
CA GLY A 7 -10.31 -44.84 -6.38
C GLY A 7 -11.07 -43.52 -6.48
N VAL A 8 -12.07 -43.44 -7.37
CA VAL A 8 -12.92 -42.25 -7.53
C VAL A 8 -13.78 -42.01 -6.29
N VAL A 9 -14.34 -43.06 -5.70
CA VAL A 9 -15.16 -42.95 -4.48
C VAL A 9 -14.31 -42.45 -3.30
N VAL A 10 -13.09 -42.96 -3.13
CA VAL A 10 -12.17 -42.49 -2.07
C VAL A 10 -11.80 -41.02 -2.26
N LEU A 11 -11.51 -40.58 -3.47
CA LEU A 11 -11.21 -39.17 -3.76
C LEU A 11 -12.38 -38.24 -3.44
N LEU A 12 -13.60 -38.64 -3.79
CA LEU A 12 -14.80 -37.86 -3.50
C LEU A 12 -15.08 -37.76 -1.99
N LEU A 13 -14.83 -38.83 -1.23
CA LEU A 13 -14.94 -38.84 0.23
C LEU A 13 -13.89 -37.95 0.88
N LEU A 14 -12.65 -37.97 0.40
CA LEU A 14 -11.60 -37.07 0.91
C LEU A 14 -11.92 -35.61 0.61
N ALA A 15 -12.44 -35.32 -0.58
CA ALA A 15 -12.88 -33.98 -0.95
C ALA A 15 -14.05 -33.50 -0.07
N SER A 16 -15.03 -34.35 0.22
CA SER A 16 -16.18 -33.99 1.06
C SER A 16 -15.79 -33.78 2.53
N VAL A 17 -14.88 -34.60 3.07
CA VAL A 17 -14.33 -34.38 4.41
C VAL A 17 -13.55 -33.07 4.47
N GLY A 18 -12.75 -32.76 3.44
CA GLY A 18 -12.04 -31.50 3.32
C GLY A 18 -12.96 -30.28 3.28
N THR A 19 -14.06 -30.33 2.51
CA THR A 19 -15.03 -29.22 2.44
C THR A 19 -15.82 -29.06 3.73
N ILE A 20 -16.21 -30.15 4.39
CA ILE A 20 -16.87 -30.11 5.70
C ILE A 20 -15.94 -29.52 6.76
N TRP A 21 -14.68 -29.97 6.81
CA TRP A 21 -13.70 -29.44 7.75
C TRP A 21 -13.45 -27.95 7.52
N TRP A 22 -13.29 -27.53 6.26
CA TRP A 22 -13.16 -26.12 5.90
C TRP A 22 -14.39 -25.31 6.28
N ALA A 23 -15.61 -25.81 6.03
CA ALA A 23 -16.85 -25.14 6.38
C ALA A 23 -17.03 -25.00 7.89
N VAL A 24 -16.70 -26.03 8.67
CA VAL A 24 -16.74 -26.00 10.15
C VAL A 24 -15.69 -25.03 10.70
N HIS A 25 -14.48 -25.03 10.15
CA HIS A 25 -13.42 -24.11 10.55
C HIS A 25 -13.78 -22.65 10.19
N ALA A 26 -14.31 -22.42 8.99
CA ALA A 26 -14.84 -21.13 8.54
C ALA A 26 -15.97 -20.62 9.45
N TRP A 27 -16.93 -21.50 9.78
CA TRP A 27 -18.05 -21.19 10.67
C TRP A 27 -17.57 -20.91 12.09
N TRP A 28 -16.63 -21.70 12.63
CA TRP A 28 -16.07 -21.48 13.97
C TRP A 28 -15.32 -20.15 14.04
N TRP A 29 -14.55 -19.79 13.01
CA TRP A 29 -13.94 -18.47 12.89
C TRP A 29 -15.03 -17.39 12.85
N ASP A 30 -16.01 -17.46 11.96
CA ASP A 30 -17.09 -16.46 11.86
C ASP A 30 -17.83 -16.27 13.21
N VAL A 31 -18.18 -17.37 13.89
CA VAL A 31 -18.82 -17.35 15.22
C VAL A 31 -17.90 -16.68 16.25
N LYS A 32 -16.60 -17.02 16.30
CA LYS A 32 -15.64 -16.43 17.25
C LYS A 32 -15.51 -14.92 17.05
N TYR A 33 -15.47 -14.45 15.80
CA TYR A 33 -15.40 -13.00 15.50
C TYR A 33 -16.74 -12.29 15.78
N ARG A 34 -17.88 -12.92 15.48
CA ARG A 34 -19.22 -12.38 15.81
C ARG A 34 -19.47 -12.30 17.31
N VAL A 35 -19.06 -13.30 18.09
CA VAL A 35 -19.22 -13.33 19.55
C VAL A 35 -18.36 -12.26 20.22
N LYS A 36 -17.11 -12.07 19.77
CA LYS A 36 -16.25 -10.97 20.25
C LYS A 36 -16.81 -9.60 19.90
N SER A 37 -17.48 -9.50 18.73
CA SER A 37 -18.20 -8.32 18.24
C SER A 37 -19.49 -7.98 19.00
N ARG A 38 -20.13 -8.91 19.71
CA ARG A 38 -21.35 -8.62 20.49
C ARG A 38 -21.06 -8.02 21.87
N ARG A 39 -19.86 -8.27 22.43
CA ARG A 39 -19.46 -7.75 23.75
C ARG A 39 -19.03 -6.28 23.74
N ARG A 40 -18.84 -5.68 22.56
CA ARG A 40 -18.49 -4.26 22.37
C ARG A 40 -19.32 -3.74 21.19
N ARG A 41 -19.89 -2.54 21.28
CA ARG A 41 -20.63 -1.92 20.16
C ARG A 41 -19.66 -1.60 19.01
N LEU A 42 -19.42 -2.57 18.13
CA LEU A 42 -18.59 -2.37 16.93
C LEU A 42 -19.42 -1.74 15.79
N PRO A 43 -18.78 -0.98 14.89
CA PRO A 43 -19.44 -0.48 13.69
C PRO A 43 -20.08 -1.60 12.84
N PRO A 44 -21.13 -1.29 12.06
CA PRO A 44 -21.68 -2.21 11.07
C PRO A 44 -20.61 -2.57 10.02
N GLY A 45 -20.78 -3.67 9.29
CA GLY A 45 -19.85 -4.05 8.22
C GLY A 45 -19.69 -5.56 8.06
N SER A 46 -18.87 -5.95 7.08
CA SER A 46 -18.66 -7.34 6.66
C SER A 46 -17.21 -7.76 6.88
N MET A 47 -16.99 -8.93 7.52
CA MET A 47 -15.64 -9.49 7.63
C MET A 47 -15.23 -10.32 6.41
N GLY A 48 -16.09 -10.44 5.39
CA GLY A 48 -15.76 -11.15 4.16
C GLY A 48 -15.45 -12.64 4.36
N TRP A 49 -14.54 -13.18 3.53
CA TRP A 49 -14.14 -14.58 3.55
C TRP A 49 -13.25 -14.91 4.76
N PRO A 50 -13.27 -16.15 5.29
CA PRO A 50 -12.29 -16.58 6.29
C PRO A 50 -10.85 -16.34 5.78
N LEU A 51 -9.97 -15.82 6.64
CA LEU A 51 -8.56 -15.47 6.38
C LEU A 51 -8.33 -14.31 5.39
N LEU A 52 -8.95 -14.31 4.21
CA LEU A 52 -8.73 -13.29 3.18
C LEU A 52 -9.59 -12.03 3.36
N GLY A 53 -10.71 -12.17 4.06
CA GLY A 53 -11.67 -11.10 4.27
C GLY A 53 -12.21 -10.55 2.96
N GLU A 54 -12.10 -9.23 2.80
CA GLU A 54 -12.49 -8.51 1.59
C GLU A 54 -11.28 -8.08 0.74
N SER A 55 -10.06 -8.52 1.10
CA SER A 55 -8.80 -8.09 0.47
C SER A 55 -8.74 -8.41 -1.02
N LEU A 56 -9.20 -9.60 -1.43
CA LEU A 56 -9.26 -9.97 -2.85
C LEU A 56 -10.18 -9.03 -3.63
N HIS A 57 -11.35 -8.71 -3.06
CA HIS A 57 -12.29 -7.81 -3.72
C HIS A 57 -11.70 -6.39 -3.82
N LEU A 58 -10.98 -5.92 -2.80
CA LEU A 58 -10.28 -4.63 -2.84
C LEU A 58 -9.20 -4.61 -3.94
N VAL A 59 -8.30 -5.60 -3.93
CA VAL A 59 -7.19 -5.70 -4.90
C VAL A 59 -7.72 -5.87 -6.33
N PHE A 60 -8.75 -6.68 -6.54
CA PHE A 60 -9.38 -6.83 -7.84
C PHE A 60 -9.95 -5.49 -8.33
N ARG A 61 -10.67 -4.75 -7.48
CA ARG A 61 -11.21 -3.43 -7.83
C ARG A 61 -10.11 -2.40 -8.11
N LEU A 62 -9.00 -2.47 -7.39
CA LEU A 62 -7.82 -1.63 -7.65
C LEU A 62 -7.20 -1.90 -9.02
N HIS A 63 -7.07 -3.17 -9.43
CA HIS A 63 -6.45 -3.54 -10.70
C HIS A 63 -7.38 -3.46 -11.92
N SER A 64 -8.68 -3.65 -11.75
CA SER A 64 -9.65 -3.60 -12.87
C SER A 64 -10.02 -2.18 -13.31
N SER A 65 -9.61 -1.15 -12.56
CA SER A 65 -9.85 0.25 -12.92
C SER A 65 -8.72 0.76 -13.84
N SER A 66 -8.74 0.33 -15.10
CA SER A 66 -7.70 0.59 -16.12
C SER A 66 -7.51 2.06 -16.54
N SER A 67 -8.00 3.04 -15.78
CA SER A 67 -7.93 4.46 -16.17
C SER A 67 -7.73 5.43 -15.01
N SER A 68 -7.76 4.96 -13.76
CA SER A 68 -7.42 5.72 -12.56
C SER A 68 -7.37 4.73 -11.40
N ILE A 69 -6.34 4.79 -10.56
CA ILE A 69 -6.27 4.03 -9.30
C ILE A 69 -7.33 4.61 -8.35
N LYS A 70 -8.60 4.27 -8.59
CA LYS A 70 -9.71 4.66 -7.72
C LYS A 70 -10.11 3.43 -6.93
N PRO A 71 -9.69 3.28 -5.66
CA PRO A 71 -10.33 2.33 -4.76
C PRO A 71 -11.77 2.74 -4.43
N ALA A 72 -12.18 3.95 -4.82
CA ALA A 72 -13.49 4.54 -4.56
C ALA A 72 -14.65 3.56 -4.75
N PRO A 73 -14.77 2.77 -5.83
CA PRO A 73 -15.92 1.87 -5.99
C PRO A 73 -16.05 0.82 -4.87
N PHE A 74 -14.95 0.36 -4.29
CA PHE A 74 -14.98 -0.57 -3.17
C PHE A 74 -15.49 0.11 -1.89
N PHE A 75 -14.98 1.32 -1.60
CA PHE A 75 -15.30 2.05 -0.39
C PHE A 75 -16.68 2.71 -0.46
N ASP A 76 -17.04 3.29 -1.61
CA ASP A 76 -18.32 3.95 -1.87
C ASP A 76 -19.49 2.97 -1.72
N GLN A 77 -19.36 1.74 -2.25
CA GLN A 77 -20.38 0.70 -2.10
C GLN A 77 -20.59 0.31 -0.64
N ARG A 78 -19.52 0.28 0.16
CA ARG A 78 -19.59 -0.07 1.59
C ARG A 78 -20.09 1.08 2.43
N GLN A 79 -19.70 2.30 2.09
CA GLN A 79 -20.24 3.50 2.70
C GLN A 79 -21.75 3.61 2.46
N ALA A 80 -22.22 3.38 1.23
CA ALA A 80 -23.64 3.38 0.91
C ALA A 80 -24.43 2.32 1.70
N ARG A 81 -23.80 1.17 1.98
CA ARG A 81 -24.44 0.04 2.68
C ARG A 81 -24.37 0.10 4.20
N PHE A 82 -23.24 0.53 4.75
CA PHE A 82 -22.91 0.44 6.18
C PHE A 82 -22.77 1.80 6.85
N GLY A 83 -22.76 2.89 6.09
CA GLY A 83 -22.53 4.24 6.57
C GLY A 83 -21.05 4.64 6.60
N PRO A 84 -20.74 5.82 7.13
CA PRO A 84 -19.40 6.43 7.03
C PRO A 84 -18.33 5.81 7.95
N ILE A 85 -18.74 4.91 8.85
CA ILE A 85 -17.87 4.14 9.73
C ILE A 85 -18.31 2.68 9.61
N PHE A 86 -17.43 1.82 9.12
CA PHE A 86 -17.76 0.41 9.00
C PHE A 86 -16.55 -0.50 9.26
N LYS A 87 -16.81 -1.73 9.71
CA LYS A 87 -15.78 -2.76 9.89
C LYS A 87 -15.57 -3.57 8.61
N SER A 88 -14.33 -3.97 8.37
CA SER A 88 -13.95 -4.89 7.31
C SER A 88 -12.80 -5.80 7.77
N HIS A 89 -12.38 -6.74 6.92
CA HIS A 89 -11.19 -7.54 7.12
C HIS A 89 -10.30 -7.40 5.88
N LEU A 90 -9.21 -6.64 6.00
CA LEU A 90 -8.33 -6.27 4.89
C LEU A 90 -6.88 -6.66 5.23
N PHE A 91 -6.18 -7.22 4.25
CA PHE A 91 -4.78 -7.63 4.33
C PHE A 91 -4.45 -8.52 5.55
N GLY A 92 -5.38 -9.41 5.91
CA GLY A 92 -5.21 -10.34 7.02
C GLY A 92 -5.58 -9.78 8.40
N GLU A 93 -6.06 -8.54 8.47
CA GLU A 93 -6.40 -7.88 9.72
C GLU A 93 -7.86 -7.36 9.75
N PRO A 94 -8.54 -7.44 10.91
CA PRO A 94 -9.81 -6.74 11.11
C PRO A 94 -9.57 -5.23 11.23
N VAL A 95 -10.24 -4.44 10.41
CA VAL A 95 -10.06 -2.98 10.32
C VAL A 95 -11.38 -2.23 10.48
N VAL A 96 -11.31 -0.96 10.88
CA VAL A 96 -12.44 -0.02 10.83
C VAL A 96 -12.12 1.04 9.78
N VAL A 97 -12.94 1.08 8.75
CA VAL A 97 -12.80 2.06 7.67
C VAL A 97 -13.61 3.30 8.00
N LEU A 98 -12.97 4.45 7.83
CA LEU A 98 -13.52 5.77 8.07
C LEU A 98 -13.56 6.54 6.76
N THR A 99 -14.75 6.99 6.37
CA THR A 99 -14.94 7.72 5.10
C THR A 99 -15.30 9.18 5.29
N SER A 100 -15.58 9.59 6.53
CA SER A 100 -15.88 10.99 6.86
C SER A 100 -14.60 11.78 7.07
N SER A 101 -14.48 12.92 6.38
CA SER A 101 -13.40 13.88 6.57
C SER A 101 -13.25 14.31 8.04
N SER A 102 -14.35 14.61 8.74
CA SER A 102 -14.30 15.05 10.15
C SER A 102 -13.70 14.01 11.09
N ILE A 103 -13.98 12.73 10.86
CA ILE A 103 -13.46 11.64 11.67
C ILE A 103 -12.00 11.37 11.31
N ASN A 104 -11.67 11.42 10.02
CA ASN A 104 -10.30 11.29 9.54
C ASN A 104 -9.40 12.38 10.14
N THR A 105 -9.85 13.63 10.17
CA THR A 105 -9.15 14.73 10.83
C THR A 105 -8.94 14.46 12.32
N PHE A 106 -9.96 13.98 13.03
CA PHE A 106 -9.83 13.62 14.44
C PHE A 106 -8.76 12.53 14.67
N VAL A 107 -8.77 11.47 13.87
CA VAL A 107 -7.77 10.39 13.99
C VAL A 107 -6.36 10.94 13.74
N LEU A 108 -6.17 11.70 12.66
CA LEU A 108 -4.88 12.29 12.30
C LEU A 108 -4.36 13.25 13.37
N GLN A 109 -5.23 14.05 13.99
CA GLN A 109 -4.87 14.97 15.07
C GLN A 109 -4.51 14.26 16.38
N LYS A 110 -4.98 13.02 16.57
CA LYS A 110 -4.75 12.22 17.78
C LYS A 110 -3.72 11.10 17.56
N GLU A 111 -2.98 11.14 16.47
CA GLU A 111 -1.84 10.26 16.19
C GLU A 111 -0.75 10.41 17.27
N GLY A 112 -0.23 9.29 17.75
CA GLY A 112 0.73 9.21 18.85
C GLY A 112 0.12 9.33 20.25
N VAL A 113 -1.18 9.59 20.37
CA VAL A 113 -1.90 9.70 21.67
C VAL A 113 -2.98 8.62 21.78
N LEU A 114 -3.98 8.65 20.89
CA LEU A 114 -5.07 7.67 20.86
C LEU A 114 -4.90 6.66 19.73
N PHE A 115 -4.25 7.08 18.66
CA PHE A 115 -4.00 6.27 17.48
C PHE A 115 -2.52 6.15 17.22
N LYS A 116 -2.17 5.11 16.49
CA LYS A 116 -0.83 4.88 16.01
C LYS A 116 -0.94 4.35 14.59
N SER A 117 -0.15 4.91 13.69
CA SER A 117 -0.03 4.42 12.33
C SER A 117 0.36 2.93 12.37
N ALA A 118 -0.38 2.10 11.65
CA ALA A 118 -0.17 0.67 11.61
C ALA A 118 -0.33 0.21 10.17
N TYR A 119 0.69 -0.50 9.69
CA TYR A 119 0.70 -1.07 8.35
C TYR A 119 0.78 -2.59 8.43
N PRO A 120 0.20 -3.32 7.45
CA PRO A 120 0.30 -4.77 7.39
C PRO A 120 1.76 -5.24 7.46
N ALA A 121 2.00 -6.41 8.06
CA ALA A 121 3.35 -6.95 8.22
C ALA A 121 4.13 -7.06 6.89
N SER A 122 3.42 -7.33 5.79
CA SER A 122 3.98 -7.34 4.44
C SER A 122 4.54 -5.98 4.01
N PHE A 123 3.80 -4.91 4.28
CA PHE A 123 4.22 -3.54 4.01
C PHE A 123 5.45 -3.17 4.86
N VAL A 124 5.42 -3.52 6.15
CA VAL A 124 6.57 -3.28 7.05
C VAL A 124 7.81 -4.07 6.62
N GLY A 125 7.64 -5.31 6.15
CA GLY A 125 8.72 -6.13 5.62
C GLY A 125 9.33 -5.52 4.36
N MET A 126 8.52 -4.90 3.50
CA MET A 126 8.98 -4.24 2.28
C MET A 126 9.60 -2.86 2.51
N MET A 127 9.12 -2.09 3.48
CA MET A 127 9.61 -0.73 3.76
C MET A 127 10.76 -0.69 4.78
N GLY A 128 10.89 -1.75 5.59
CA GLY A 128 11.81 -1.80 6.72
C GLY A 128 11.25 -1.11 7.98
N LYS A 129 11.78 -1.49 9.15
CA LYS A 129 11.30 -1.03 10.46
C LYS A 129 11.71 0.40 10.84
N PHE A 130 12.69 0.97 10.13
CA PHE A 130 13.22 2.31 10.37
C PHE A 130 12.82 3.31 9.27
N SER A 131 11.78 2.97 8.51
CA SER A 131 11.23 3.85 7.49
C SER A 131 10.40 4.97 8.13
N LEU A 132 10.23 6.10 7.45
CA LEU A 132 9.34 7.16 7.94
C LEU A 132 7.91 6.65 8.16
N MET A 133 7.43 5.73 7.32
CA MET A 133 6.07 5.21 7.40
C MET A 133 5.87 4.24 8.57
N THR A 134 6.91 3.51 8.98
CA THR A 134 6.82 2.45 9.99
C THR A 134 7.41 2.84 11.35
N ALA A 135 8.22 3.91 11.40
CA ALA A 135 8.80 4.41 12.64
C ALA A 135 7.76 5.16 13.48
N HIS A 136 7.97 5.20 14.80
CA HIS A 136 7.12 5.92 15.75
C HIS A 136 7.94 6.73 16.76
N GLY A 137 7.25 7.65 17.46
CA GLY A 137 7.82 8.40 18.58
C GLY A 137 9.08 9.19 18.20
N PRO A 138 10.13 9.19 19.04
CA PRO A 138 11.34 9.97 18.81
C PRO A 138 12.08 9.62 17.51
N VAL A 139 12.05 8.35 17.08
CA VAL A 139 12.69 7.91 15.83
C VAL A 139 11.97 8.54 14.63
N HIS A 140 10.64 8.45 14.59
CA HIS A 140 9.84 9.11 13.56
C HIS A 140 10.07 10.62 13.54
N ALA A 141 10.08 11.27 14.70
CA ALA A 141 10.31 12.71 14.81
C ALA A 141 11.68 13.13 14.24
N ARG A 142 12.72 12.33 14.48
CA ARG A 142 14.07 12.57 13.93
C ARG A 142 14.09 12.42 12.41
N LEU A 143 13.54 11.33 11.88
CA LEU A 143 13.45 11.08 10.43
C LEU A 143 12.66 12.19 9.74
N ARG A 144 11.47 12.53 10.26
CA ARG A 144 10.63 13.62 9.72
C ARG A 144 11.36 14.94 9.69
N ARG A 145 12.12 15.28 10.73
CA ARG A 145 12.89 16.53 10.79
C ARG A 145 13.99 16.58 9.73
N GLN A 146 14.68 15.48 9.47
CA GLN A 146 15.70 15.41 8.41
C GLN A 146 15.06 15.62 7.04
N ILE A 147 13.94 14.96 6.78
CA ILE A 147 13.18 15.09 5.53
C ILE A 147 12.72 16.54 5.32
N MET A 148 12.12 17.15 6.32
CA MET A 148 11.62 18.53 6.24
C MET A 148 12.72 19.57 6.08
N ARG A 149 13.99 19.26 6.39
CA ARG A 149 15.11 20.14 6.06
C ARG A 149 15.46 20.12 4.57
N ILE A 150 15.15 19.01 3.89
CA ILE A 150 15.44 18.82 2.47
C ILE A 150 14.28 19.37 1.63
N ILE A 151 13.04 19.00 1.96
CA ILE A 151 11.84 19.31 1.15
C ILE A 151 10.88 20.33 1.78
N GLY A 152 11.26 20.93 2.91
CA GLY A 152 10.39 21.89 3.61
C GLY A 152 10.33 23.26 2.94
N SER A 153 9.39 24.09 3.37
CA SER A 153 9.23 25.45 2.83
C SER A 153 10.49 26.31 2.94
N ALA A 154 11.32 26.09 3.96
CA ALA A 154 12.57 26.82 4.17
C ALA A 154 13.64 26.49 3.11
N SER A 155 13.65 25.25 2.57
CA SER A 155 14.59 24.87 1.52
C SER A 155 14.07 25.22 0.13
N LEU A 156 12.75 25.39 -0.06
CA LEU A 156 12.11 25.65 -1.35
C LEU A 156 12.80 26.73 -2.20
N PRO A 157 13.14 27.93 -1.68
CA PRO A 157 13.80 28.95 -2.49
C PRO A 157 15.15 28.51 -3.09
N HIS A 158 15.83 27.54 -2.47
CA HIS A 158 17.15 27.05 -2.88
C HIS A 158 17.09 25.97 -3.96
N TYR A 159 15.90 25.51 -4.36
CA TYR A 159 15.75 24.46 -5.36
C TYR A 159 14.61 24.69 -6.36
N VAL A 160 13.87 25.80 -6.28
CA VAL A 160 12.87 26.16 -7.30
C VAL A 160 13.50 26.29 -8.69
N SER A 161 14.64 26.98 -8.81
CA SER A 161 15.36 27.08 -10.09
C SER A 161 15.81 25.72 -10.62
N GLU A 162 16.21 24.81 -9.73
CA GLU A 162 16.58 23.45 -10.14
C GLU A 162 15.35 22.61 -10.58
N ILE A 163 14.20 22.82 -9.94
CA ILE A 163 12.93 22.25 -10.38
C ILE A 163 12.61 22.72 -11.78
N GLU A 164 12.68 24.03 -12.01
CA GLU A 164 12.42 24.65 -13.31
C GLU A 164 13.38 24.12 -14.38
N GLU A 165 14.69 24.13 -14.12
CA GLU A 165 15.70 23.58 -15.03
C GLU A 165 15.41 22.12 -15.40
N ASN A 166 15.05 21.28 -14.42
CA ASN A 166 14.76 19.87 -14.69
C ASN A 166 13.48 19.68 -15.51
N ILE A 167 12.43 20.46 -15.22
CA ILE A 167 11.19 20.45 -15.98
C ILE A 167 11.45 20.91 -17.42
N LEU A 168 12.12 22.04 -17.62
CA LEU A 168 12.45 22.58 -18.94
C LEU A 168 13.32 21.62 -19.74
N ALA A 169 14.35 21.03 -19.13
CA ALA A 169 15.18 20.03 -19.78
C ALA A 169 14.35 18.82 -20.25
N ARG A 170 13.38 18.35 -19.45
CA ARG A 170 12.49 17.25 -19.85
C ARG A 170 11.51 17.67 -20.94
N LEU A 171 10.91 18.86 -20.84
CA LEU A 171 10.02 19.41 -21.86
C LEU A 171 10.70 19.55 -23.23
N SER A 172 11.97 19.96 -23.27
CA SER A 172 12.72 20.04 -24.54
C SER A 172 12.86 18.68 -25.26
N THR A 173 12.81 17.56 -24.53
CA THR A 173 12.85 16.23 -25.15
C THR A 173 11.55 15.87 -25.87
N TRP A 174 10.46 16.59 -25.58
CA TRP A 174 9.15 16.35 -26.19
C TRP A 174 8.99 17.06 -27.54
N GLU A 175 9.79 18.09 -27.83
CA GLU A 175 9.63 18.94 -29.04
C GLU A 175 9.67 18.14 -30.35
N ASN A 176 10.45 17.06 -30.38
CA ASN A 176 10.61 16.20 -31.57
C ASN A 176 9.88 14.86 -31.44
N ALA A 177 9.09 14.66 -30.38
CA ALA A 177 8.38 13.41 -30.15
C ALA A 177 7.00 13.45 -30.82
N PRO A 178 6.63 12.44 -31.65
CA PRO A 178 5.32 12.42 -32.31
C PRO A 178 4.16 12.25 -31.32
N SER A 179 4.43 11.64 -30.15
CA SER A 179 3.49 11.55 -29.03
C SER A 179 4.25 11.26 -27.75
N ILE A 180 3.67 11.61 -26.61
CA ILE A 180 4.20 11.33 -25.27
C ILE A 180 3.16 10.65 -24.40
N PHE A 181 3.61 9.84 -23.45
CA PHE A 181 2.75 9.32 -22.40
C PHE A 181 2.89 10.19 -21.16
N LEU A 182 2.03 11.22 -21.04
CA LEU A 182 2.15 12.29 -20.05
C LEU A 182 2.33 11.79 -18.61
N HIS A 183 1.61 10.73 -18.21
CA HIS A 183 1.74 10.16 -16.87
C HIS A 183 3.16 9.62 -16.60
N LYS A 184 3.78 8.93 -17.58
CA LYS A 184 5.16 8.44 -17.44
C LYS A 184 6.13 9.61 -17.35
N GLU A 185 5.95 10.61 -18.22
CA GLU A 185 6.83 11.77 -18.24
C GLU A 185 6.74 12.59 -16.94
N ALA A 186 5.55 12.81 -16.39
CA ALA A 186 5.37 13.49 -15.10
C ALA A 186 5.99 12.72 -13.93
N CYS A 187 5.85 11.38 -13.93
CA CYS A 187 6.51 10.52 -12.96
C CYS A 187 8.04 10.60 -13.09
N MET A 188 8.57 10.62 -14.31
CA MET A 188 10.01 10.77 -14.57
C MET A 188 10.55 12.12 -14.07
N MET A 189 9.84 13.23 -14.35
CA MET A 189 10.22 14.56 -13.84
C MET A 189 10.34 14.59 -12.32
N SER A 190 9.37 13.98 -11.61
CA SER A 190 9.38 13.90 -10.15
C SER A 190 10.52 13.01 -9.66
N PHE A 191 10.71 11.85 -10.29
CA PHE A 191 11.78 10.92 -9.93
C PHE A 191 13.15 11.55 -10.07
N ASP A 192 13.44 12.19 -11.20
CA ASP A 192 14.70 12.88 -11.47
C ASP A 192 15.08 13.90 -10.39
N LEU A 193 14.11 14.72 -9.97
CA LEU A 193 14.32 15.71 -8.90
C LEU A 193 14.74 15.03 -7.61
N VAL A 194 14.05 13.95 -7.25
CA VAL A 194 14.31 13.24 -6.01
C VAL A 194 15.65 12.51 -6.08
N VAL A 195 15.99 11.91 -7.22
CA VAL A 195 17.30 11.28 -7.44
C VAL A 195 18.44 12.29 -7.34
N LYS A 196 18.31 13.43 -8.02
CA LYS A 196 19.32 14.48 -8.00
C LYS A 196 19.51 15.05 -6.59
N ARG A 197 18.42 15.30 -5.85
CA ARG A 197 18.48 15.97 -4.53
C ARG A 197 18.72 15.04 -3.34
N LEU A 198 18.15 13.83 -3.34
CA LEU A 198 18.29 12.90 -2.21
C LEU A 198 19.46 11.93 -2.39
N ILE A 199 19.77 11.57 -3.62
CA ILE A 199 20.77 10.54 -3.93
C ILE A 199 22.04 11.17 -4.50
N GLY A 200 21.94 12.37 -5.11
CA GLY A 200 23.09 13.07 -5.69
C GLY A 200 23.54 12.51 -7.04
N LEU A 201 22.70 11.68 -7.68
CA LEU A 201 23.01 11.13 -9.01
C LEU A 201 22.54 12.07 -10.11
N SER A 202 23.32 12.12 -11.20
CA SER A 202 22.91 12.78 -12.43
C SER A 202 21.78 11.97 -13.10
N THR A 203 20.78 12.67 -13.65
CA THR A 203 19.67 12.05 -14.40
C THR A 203 20.12 11.32 -15.67
N LYS A 204 21.37 11.53 -16.09
CA LYS A 204 22.02 10.85 -17.23
C LYS A 204 22.78 9.58 -16.84
N ASP A 205 22.84 9.23 -15.55
CA ASP A 205 23.48 8.00 -15.10
C ASP A 205 22.56 6.80 -15.44
N ASP A 206 23.11 5.77 -16.08
CA ASP A 206 22.39 4.54 -16.46
C ASP A 206 21.72 3.87 -15.25
N LYS A 207 22.26 4.08 -14.05
CA LYS A 207 21.68 3.59 -12.79
C LYS A 207 20.31 4.20 -12.48
N VAL A 208 20.01 5.39 -12.98
CA VAL A 208 18.72 6.08 -12.74
C VAL A 208 17.57 5.34 -13.41
N GLN A 209 17.76 4.87 -14.64
CA GLN A 209 16.73 4.08 -15.33
C GLN A 209 16.50 2.73 -14.64
N LEU A 210 17.58 2.07 -14.24
CA LEU A 210 17.50 0.82 -13.49
C LEU A 210 16.74 1.04 -12.17
N MET A 211 17.09 2.07 -11.41
CA MET A 211 16.42 2.41 -10.15
C MET A 211 14.93 2.74 -10.34
N MET A 212 14.55 3.38 -11.44
CA MET A 212 13.15 3.61 -11.79
C MET A 212 12.40 2.32 -12.07
N GLN A 213 13.01 1.36 -12.78
CA GLN A 213 12.40 0.04 -13.01
C GLN A 213 12.15 -0.69 -11.68
N HIS A 214 13.14 -0.68 -10.80
CA HIS A 214 13.00 -1.27 -9.47
C HIS A 214 11.96 -0.56 -8.60
N PHE A 215 11.89 0.78 -8.69
CA PHE A 215 10.85 1.56 -8.02
C PHE A 215 9.45 1.18 -8.51
N ASN A 216 9.25 1.02 -9.82
CA ASN A 216 7.95 0.59 -10.36
C ASN A 216 7.58 -0.82 -9.88
N ASN A 217 8.51 -1.77 -9.90
CA ASN A 217 8.28 -3.12 -9.37
C ASN A 217 7.92 -3.09 -7.88
N PHE A 218 8.57 -2.20 -7.13
CA PHE A 218 8.29 -1.99 -5.72
C PHE A 218 6.87 -1.45 -5.49
N ILE A 219 6.44 -0.41 -6.22
CA ILE A 219 5.08 0.14 -6.12
C ILE A 219 4.03 -0.92 -6.48
N VAL A 220 4.25 -1.69 -7.55
CA VAL A 220 3.34 -2.77 -7.96
C VAL A 220 3.25 -3.84 -6.86
N ALA A 221 4.36 -4.17 -6.21
CA ALA A 221 4.37 -5.12 -5.10
C ALA A 221 3.61 -4.60 -3.87
N LEU A 222 3.70 -3.30 -3.55
CA LEU A 222 2.98 -2.69 -2.42
C LEU A 222 1.46 -2.80 -2.54
N ILE A 223 0.92 -2.72 -3.76
CA ILE A 223 -0.53 -2.81 -4.01
C ILE A 223 -1.02 -4.22 -4.31
N SER A 224 -0.11 -5.21 -4.35
CA SER A 224 -0.43 -6.61 -4.63
C SER A 224 -0.81 -7.38 -3.37
N LEU A 225 -1.36 -8.59 -3.53
CA LEU A 225 -1.59 -9.47 -2.39
C LEU A 225 -0.27 -9.92 -1.78
N PRO A 226 -0.16 -9.95 -0.44
CA PRO A 226 1.08 -10.29 0.27
C PRO A 226 1.37 -11.79 0.26
N ILE A 227 1.55 -12.36 -0.94
CA ILE A 227 1.76 -13.78 -1.18
C ILE A 227 3.18 -13.95 -1.70
N ASN A 228 4.07 -14.49 -0.88
CA ASN A 228 5.48 -14.66 -1.21
C ASN A 228 5.73 -15.97 -2.00
N ILE A 229 5.20 -16.06 -3.22
CA ILE A 229 5.39 -17.20 -4.13
C ILE A 229 6.23 -16.73 -5.33
N PRO A 230 7.24 -17.52 -5.79
CA PRO A 230 8.02 -17.17 -6.97
C PRO A 230 7.16 -16.78 -8.18
N GLY A 231 7.46 -15.65 -8.81
CA GLY A 231 6.74 -15.13 -9.98
C GLY A 231 5.57 -14.19 -9.67
N THR A 232 5.14 -14.09 -8.41
CA THR A 232 4.16 -13.07 -8.00
C THR A 232 4.78 -11.68 -7.92
N SER A 233 3.98 -10.63 -8.15
CA SER A 233 4.43 -9.23 -8.00
C SER A 233 5.02 -8.95 -6.62
N PHE A 234 4.41 -9.48 -5.56
CA PHE A 234 4.92 -9.35 -4.19
C PHE A 234 6.30 -9.99 -4.01
N ASN A 235 6.51 -11.21 -4.53
CA ASN A 235 7.83 -11.86 -4.46
C ASN A 235 8.90 -11.09 -5.22
N VAL A 236 8.58 -10.58 -6.41
CA VAL A 236 9.51 -9.76 -7.21
C VAL A 236 9.87 -8.51 -6.43
N GLY A 237 8.90 -7.69 -6.03
CA GLY A 237 9.19 -6.44 -5.33
C GLY A 237 9.82 -6.62 -3.95
N LEU A 238 9.55 -7.72 -3.24
CA LEU A 238 10.24 -8.03 -1.98
C LEU A 238 11.72 -8.36 -2.21
N LYS A 239 12.05 -9.10 -3.26
CA LYS A 239 13.45 -9.34 -3.64
C LYS A 239 14.15 -8.04 -4.01
N GLU A 240 13.49 -7.20 -4.81
CA GLU A 240 14.03 -5.89 -5.14
C GLU A 240 14.26 -5.05 -3.89
N ALA A 241 13.28 -4.94 -2.99
CA ALA A 241 13.40 -4.21 -1.74
C ALA A 241 14.62 -4.65 -0.91
N ASN A 242 14.86 -5.96 -0.81
CA ASN A 242 16.02 -6.51 -0.10
C ASN A 242 17.35 -6.19 -0.81
N THR A 243 17.40 -6.33 -2.13
CA THR A 243 18.59 -5.98 -2.93
C THR A 243 18.93 -4.50 -2.77
N PHE A 244 17.93 -3.62 -2.80
CA PHE A 244 18.12 -2.18 -2.60
C PHE A 244 18.54 -1.81 -1.18
N ALA A 245 17.94 -2.45 -0.17
CA ALA A 245 18.28 -2.24 1.23
C ALA A 245 19.74 -2.62 1.55
N ILE A 246 20.29 -3.61 0.84
CA ILE A 246 21.67 -4.08 1.00
C ILE A 246 22.64 -3.29 0.12
N GLY A 247 22.23 -2.93 -1.11
CA GLY A 247 23.11 -2.36 -2.13
C GLY A 247 23.24 -0.83 -2.13
N PHE A 248 22.31 -0.10 -1.52
CA PHE A 248 22.33 1.37 -1.53
C PHE A 248 22.07 1.96 -0.13
N PRO A 249 22.99 2.76 0.44
CA PRO A 249 22.71 3.53 1.67
C PRO A 249 21.56 4.54 1.50
N TYR A 250 21.14 4.76 0.24
CA TYR A 250 20.06 5.65 -0.21
C TYR A 250 18.67 4.98 -0.26
N TYR A 251 18.53 3.74 0.22
CA TYR A 251 17.23 3.06 0.34
C TYR A 251 16.22 3.87 1.19
N LEU A 252 16.71 4.54 2.24
CA LEU A 252 15.92 5.47 3.05
C LEU A 252 15.39 6.67 2.23
N SER A 253 16.16 7.18 1.26
CA SER A 253 15.70 8.22 0.34
C SER A 253 14.72 7.71 -0.72
N MET A 254 14.86 6.46 -1.17
CA MET A 254 13.89 5.85 -2.08
C MET A 254 12.51 5.69 -1.41
N ILE A 255 12.48 5.35 -0.13
CA ILE A 255 11.25 5.35 0.68
C ILE A 255 10.64 6.76 0.78
N MET A 256 11.46 7.81 0.83
CA MET A 256 10.95 9.19 0.75
C MET A 256 10.32 9.49 -0.61
N VAL A 257 10.89 8.98 -1.72
CA VAL A 257 10.30 9.08 -3.08
C VAL A 257 8.93 8.41 -3.10
N VAL A 258 8.78 7.22 -2.50
CA VAL A 258 7.48 6.53 -2.39
C VAL A 258 6.49 7.40 -1.62
N GLY A 259 6.91 7.99 -0.50
CA GLY A 259 6.06 8.93 0.26
C GLY A 259 5.66 10.17 -0.53
N LEU A 260 6.56 10.73 -1.35
CA LEU A 260 6.32 11.92 -2.17
C LEU A 260 5.45 11.61 -3.40
N CYS A 261 5.73 10.51 -4.11
CA CYS A 261 4.93 10.02 -5.25
C CYS A 261 3.56 9.53 -4.82
N LEU A 262 3.44 8.89 -3.65
CA LEU A 262 2.13 8.63 -3.06
C LEU A 262 1.46 9.97 -2.74
N ALA A 263 2.11 10.92 -2.07
CA ALA A 263 1.50 12.22 -1.76
C ALA A 263 1.00 12.98 -3.02
N THR A 264 1.74 12.99 -4.13
CA THR A 264 1.32 13.65 -5.38
C THR A 264 0.24 12.88 -6.15
N CYS A 265 0.20 11.55 -6.04
CA CYS A 265 -0.83 10.72 -6.68
C CYS A 265 -2.10 10.56 -5.82
N THR A 266 -2.01 10.85 -4.52
CA THR A 266 -3.08 10.61 -3.52
C THR A 266 -3.93 11.84 -3.20
N GLN A 267 -3.52 13.05 -3.60
CA GLN A 267 -4.22 14.28 -3.23
C GLN A 267 -5.69 14.30 -3.71
N ASP A 268 -6.03 13.54 -4.76
CA ASP A 268 -7.40 13.34 -5.24
C ASP A 268 -7.98 11.92 -5.04
N GLN A 269 -7.20 10.94 -4.56
CA GLN A 269 -7.59 9.52 -4.66
C GLN A 269 -7.60 8.72 -3.35
N LEU A 270 -7.09 9.25 -2.23
CA LEU A 270 -7.09 8.53 -0.95
C LEU A 270 -7.54 9.44 0.21
N ILE A 271 -8.82 9.83 0.20
CA ILE A 271 -9.56 10.30 1.39
C ILE A 271 -10.10 9.09 2.21
N TYR A 272 -9.46 7.93 2.07
CA TYR A 272 -9.74 6.77 2.91
C TYR A 272 -8.44 6.42 3.63
N PRO A 273 -8.12 7.07 4.76
CA PRO A 273 -7.20 6.44 5.68
C PRO A 273 -7.85 5.11 6.06
N ILE A 274 -7.33 4.02 5.50
CA ILE A 274 -7.57 2.69 6.06
C ILE A 274 -6.81 2.72 7.38
N VAL A 275 -7.46 3.25 8.41
CA VAL A 275 -6.98 3.09 9.76
C VAL A 275 -7.23 1.62 10.05
N SER A 276 -6.20 0.78 9.89
CA SER A 276 -6.17 -0.50 10.58
C SER A 276 -6.10 -0.17 12.06
N THR A 277 -7.22 0.20 12.68
CA THR A 277 -7.42 -0.04 14.10
C THR A 277 -7.63 -1.54 14.26
N SER A 278 -6.60 -2.34 13.98
CA SER A 278 -6.32 -3.51 14.79
C SER A 278 -6.32 -2.98 16.22
N LEU A 279 -7.44 -3.21 16.94
CA LEU A 279 -7.80 -2.73 18.29
C LEU A 279 -6.66 -2.84 19.32
N SER A 280 -5.63 -2.03 19.13
CA SER A 280 -4.58 -1.69 20.06
C SER A 280 -4.77 -0.20 20.32
N ILE A 281 -5.91 0.11 20.93
CA ILE A 281 -6.02 1.30 21.76
C ILE A 281 -4.89 1.11 22.78
N ILE A 282 -3.95 2.06 22.82
CA ILE A 282 -2.88 2.09 23.82
C ILE A 282 -3.49 2.00 25.21
#